data_AF-A0A7V2AND4-F1
#
_entry.id   AF-A0A7V2AND4-F1
#
_cell.length_a   1.000
_cell.length_b   1.000
_cell.length_c   1.000
_cell.angle_alpha   90.00
_cell.angle_beta   90.00
_cell.angle_gamma   90.00
#
_symmetry.space_group_name_H-M   'P 1'
#
loop_
_entity.id
_entity.type
_entity.pdbx_description
1 polymer ?
#
loop_
_entity_poly.entity_id
_entity_poly.type
_entity_poly.pdbx_seq_one_letter_code
_entity_poly.pdbx_strand_id
1 'polypeptide(L)'
;MSINLFIIKFPFVSLIGIKKYFNQRIFINNSMEVTMRPRRRNVSDIGISRNTDESSAIDEALNLINAGNLINTGDVVVITPNWVQGKKPSTGIVVGPESLRQVIRFAKDGNPKRVVVATGSGEGSTLEIMTAVGYDKIIKEEGIEFIDLNSGPFKEIELSHNSPSATSVNKL
;
A
#
# COMPACT_ATOMS: atom_id res chain seq x y z
N MET A 1 12.21 -12.46 14.04
CA MET A 1 10.90 -12.76 13.42
C MET A 1 10.68 -11.76 12.30
N SER A 2 10.99 -12.15 11.06
CA SER A 2 11.00 -11.24 9.91
C SER A 2 9.58 -10.95 9.45
N ILE A 3 9.21 -9.66 9.43
CA ILE A 3 7.91 -9.17 8.94
C ILE A 3 8.03 -8.94 7.44
N ASN A 4 7.23 -9.66 6.65
CA ASN A 4 7.28 -9.64 5.21
C ASN A 4 6.32 -8.56 4.66
N LEU A 5 6.76 -7.32 4.52
CA LEU A 5 5.92 -6.22 4.03
C LEU A 5 5.75 -6.24 2.50
N PHE A 6 4.51 -6.27 1.99
CA PHE A 6 4.16 -6.10 0.57
C PHE A 6 3.21 -4.91 0.40
N ILE A 7 3.59 -3.93 -0.43
CA ILE A 7 2.83 -2.68 -0.63
C ILE A 7 2.16 -2.70 -2.01
N ILE A 8 0.83 -2.63 -2.05
CA ILE A 8 0.07 -2.40 -3.28
C ILE A 8 -0.30 -0.92 -3.34
N LYS A 9 0.23 -0.19 -4.34
CA LYS A 9 -0.05 1.22 -4.59
C LYS A 9 -0.81 1.36 -5.91
N PHE A 10 -1.99 1.97 -5.88
CA PHE A 10 -2.76 2.31 -7.08
C PHE A 10 -2.36 3.72 -7.56
N PRO A 11 -1.78 3.88 -8.77
CA PRO A 11 -1.52 5.20 -9.32
C PRO A 11 -2.75 5.73 -10.10
N PHE A 12 -2.99 7.05 -10.02
CA PHE A 12 -3.49 7.81 -11.16
C PHE A 12 -2.41 8.81 -11.59
N VAL A 13 -2.37 9.08 -12.89
CA VAL A 13 -1.39 9.94 -13.56
C VAL A 13 -1.40 11.34 -12.94
N SER A 14 -0.35 11.64 -12.17
CA SER A 14 0.15 12.99 -11.95
C SER A 14 1.60 13.00 -12.40
N LEU A 15 1.87 13.79 -13.44
CA LEU A 15 3.18 13.98 -14.03
C LEU A 15 4.01 14.86 -13.08
N ILE A 16 4.59 14.26 -12.04
CA ILE A 16 5.72 14.85 -11.29
C ILE A 16 6.79 13.77 -11.21
N GLY A 17 7.84 13.95 -12.01
CA GLY A 17 8.90 12.98 -12.18
C GLY A 17 9.73 12.79 -10.92
N ILE A 18 9.77 11.55 -10.44
CA ILE A 18 10.98 10.96 -9.83
C ILE A 18 11.17 9.59 -10.46
N LYS A 19 11.96 9.59 -11.53
CA LYS A 19 12.34 8.45 -12.37
C LYS A 19 13.67 7.91 -11.82
N LYS A 20 13.77 6.60 -11.54
CA LYS A 20 14.94 5.90 -10.93
C LYS A 20 15.20 6.40 -9.49
N TYR A 21 15.48 5.61 -8.47
CA TYR A 21 16.62 4.72 -8.26
C TYR A 21 16.34 4.00 -6.95
N PHE A 22 16.26 2.67 -6.87
CA PHE A 22 16.52 1.95 -5.61
C PHE A 22 16.88 0.49 -5.94
N ASN A 23 18.11 0.32 -6.42
CA ASN A 23 18.96 -0.84 -6.16
C ASN A 23 20.16 -0.28 -5.37
N GLN A 24 20.00 -0.08 -4.08
CA GLN A 24 21.12 0.32 -3.22
C GLN A 24 21.27 -0.72 -2.11
N ARG A 25 22.49 -1.27 -2.00
CA ARG A 25 22.92 -2.08 -0.87
C ARG A 25 23.17 -1.12 0.30
N ILE A 26 22.42 -1.29 1.39
CA ILE A 26 22.65 -0.60 2.65
C ILE A 26 23.73 -1.38 3.40
N PHE A 27 24.84 -0.74 3.73
CA PHE A 27 25.85 -1.29 4.64
C PHE A 27 25.77 -0.54 5.96
N ILE A 28 25.52 -1.25 7.06
CA ILE A 28 25.49 -0.70 8.41
C ILE A 28 26.78 -1.10 9.11
N ASN A 29 27.56 -0.11 9.57
CA ASN A 29 28.72 -0.34 10.42
C ASN A 29 28.25 -0.70 11.84
N ASN A 30 28.54 -1.95 12.23
CA ASN A 30 28.35 -2.60 13.52
C ASN A 30 26.92 -2.96 13.99
N SER A 31 26.73 -4.29 14.05
CA SER A 31 25.64 -5.10 14.64
C SER A 31 24.26 -5.05 13.95
N MET A 32 24.06 -6.06 13.09
CA MET A 32 22.89 -6.45 12.29
C MET A 32 22.68 -5.66 10.99
N GLU A 33 23.19 -6.21 9.89
CA GLU A 33 22.78 -5.86 8.52
C GLU A 33 21.25 -5.95 8.41
N VAL A 34 20.57 -4.81 8.42
CA VAL A 34 19.21 -4.72 7.87
C VAL A 34 19.36 -4.62 6.35
N THR A 35 19.63 -5.74 5.71
CA THR A 35 19.54 -5.83 4.25
C THR A 35 18.10 -5.53 3.86
N MET A 36 17.87 -4.42 3.15
CA MET A 36 16.55 -4.18 2.56
C MET A 36 16.15 -5.40 1.75
N ARG A 37 14.99 -5.97 2.07
CA ARG A 37 14.48 -7.15 1.39
C ARG A 37 14.42 -6.84 -0.11
N PRO A 38 15.02 -7.67 -0.98
CA PRO A 38 14.90 -7.47 -2.41
C PRO A 38 13.41 -7.49 -2.78
N ARG A 39 13.01 -6.60 -3.69
CA ARG A 39 11.64 -6.61 -4.21
C ARG A 39 11.38 -7.97 -4.86
N ARG A 40 10.23 -8.58 -4.56
CA ARG A 40 9.79 -9.81 -5.24
C ARG A 40 9.61 -9.59 -6.74
N ARG A 41 9.27 -8.37 -7.11
CA ARG A 41 9.04 -7.93 -8.48
C ARG A 41 9.90 -6.71 -8.76
N ASN A 42 10.86 -6.89 -9.68
CA ASN A 42 11.85 -5.87 -10.05
C ASN A 42 11.48 -5.09 -11.32
N VAL A 43 10.39 -5.48 -11.97
CA VAL A 43 9.80 -4.79 -13.14
C VAL A 43 8.50 -4.10 -12.74
N SER A 44 8.09 -3.11 -13.52
CA SER A 44 6.80 -2.47 -13.38
C SER A 44 5.80 -3.18 -14.29
N ASP A 45 4.73 -3.71 -13.70
CA ASP A 45 3.64 -4.32 -14.45
C ASP A 45 2.41 -3.43 -14.43
N ILE A 46 1.68 -3.41 -15.55
CA ILE A 46 0.48 -2.62 -15.72
C ILE A 46 -0.62 -3.57 -16.20
N GLY A 47 -1.68 -3.71 -15.41
CA GLY A 47 -2.93 -4.37 -15.78
C GLY A 47 -3.98 -3.32 -16.09
N ILE A 48 -4.62 -3.42 -17.25
CA ILE A 48 -5.73 -2.55 -17.66
C ILE A 48 -6.88 -3.45 -18.05
N SER A 49 -8.01 -3.27 -17.39
CA SER A 49 -9.24 -4.01 -17.63
C SER A 49 -10.41 -3.03 -17.75
N ARG A 50 -11.49 -3.50 -18.36
CA ARG A 50 -12.76 -2.78 -18.41
C ARG A 50 -13.88 -3.76 -18.23
N ASN A 51 -14.71 -3.55 -17.22
CA ASN A 51 -15.83 -4.40 -16.92
C ASN A 51 -17.07 -3.55 -16.55
N THR A 52 -18.24 -4.18 -16.46
CA THR A 52 -19.48 -3.50 -16.04
C THR A 52 -19.53 -3.27 -14.54
N ASP A 53 -18.74 -4.03 -13.79
CA ASP A 53 -18.61 -4.00 -12.34
C ASP A 53 -17.14 -3.72 -11.96
N GLU A 54 -16.94 -2.90 -10.93
CA GLU A 54 -15.60 -2.45 -10.53
C GLU A 54 -14.77 -3.58 -9.90
N SER A 55 -15.39 -4.47 -9.14
CA SER A 55 -14.70 -5.61 -8.54
C SER A 55 -14.14 -6.54 -9.61
N SER A 56 -14.96 -6.84 -10.62
CA SER A 56 -14.57 -7.68 -11.76
C SER A 56 -13.42 -7.06 -12.55
N ALA A 57 -13.44 -5.73 -12.74
CA ALA A 57 -12.33 -5.02 -13.39
C ALA A 57 -11.04 -5.13 -12.55
N ILE A 58 -11.12 -4.94 -11.23
CA ILE A 58 -9.96 -5.05 -10.34
C ILE A 58 -9.36 -6.46 -10.37
N ASP A 59 -10.18 -7.49 -10.28
CA ASP A 59 -9.72 -8.89 -10.33
C ASP A 59 -9.02 -9.21 -11.65
N GLU A 60 -9.62 -8.82 -12.77
CA GLU A 60 -9.02 -9.00 -14.08
C GLU A 60 -7.67 -8.29 -14.19
N ALA A 61 -7.58 -7.04 -13.74
CA ALA A 61 -6.34 -6.27 -13.77
C ALA A 61 -5.24 -6.89 -12.89
N LEU A 62 -5.59 -7.39 -11.70
CA LEU A 62 -4.66 -8.08 -10.79
C LEU A 62 -4.19 -9.43 -11.36
N ASN A 63 -5.09 -10.14 -12.05
CA ASN A 63 -4.78 -11.40 -12.73
C ASN A 63 -3.86 -11.20 -13.93
N LEU A 64 -4.07 -10.15 -14.75
CA LEU A 64 -3.20 -9.82 -15.88
C LEU A 64 -1.74 -9.63 -15.46
N ILE A 65 -1.51 -9.08 -14.27
CA ILE A 65 -0.18 -8.91 -13.71
C ILE A 65 0.25 -10.07 -12.81
N ASN A 66 -0.49 -11.19 -12.76
CA ASN A 66 -0.19 -12.33 -11.88
C ASN A 66 0.07 -11.91 -10.42
N ALA A 67 -0.72 -10.98 -9.88
CA ALA A 67 -0.50 -10.43 -8.54
C ALA A 67 -0.63 -11.48 -7.43
N GLY A 68 -1.43 -12.53 -7.64
CA GLY A 68 -1.64 -13.60 -6.65
C GLY A 68 -0.34 -14.32 -6.28
N ASN A 69 0.58 -14.46 -7.25
CA ASN A 69 1.89 -15.10 -7.04
C ASN A 69 2.86 -14.25 -6.19
N LEU A 70 2.47 -13.04 -5.80
CA LEU A 70 3.29 -12.15 -4.98
C LEU A 70 2.97 -12.28 -3.48
N ILE A 71 1.87 -12.94 -3.11
CA ILE A 71 1.38 -13.06 -1.74
C ILE A 71 1.61 -14.50 -1.26
N ASN A 72 2.36 -14.64 -0.17
CA ASN A 72 2.67 -15.92 0.48
C ASN A 72 2.11 -15.93 1.91
N THR A 73 1.91 -17.12 2.46
CA THR A 73 1.35 -17.29 3.82
C THR A 73 2.13 -16.61 4.95
N GLY A 74 3.43 -16.40 4.78
CA GLY A 74 4.26 -15.70 5.75
C GLY A 74 4.16 -14.17 5.72
N ASP A 75 3.32 -13.60 4.85
CA ASP A 75 3.35 -12.18 4.52
C ASP A 75 2.51 -11.27 5.41
N VAL A 76 3.00 -10.05 5.55
CA VAL A 76 2.21 -8.90 6.00
C VAL A 76 1.93 -8.03 4.78
N VAL A 77 0.71 -8.11 4.27
CA VAL A 77 0.26 -7.31 3.13
C VAL A 77 -0.25 -5.97 3.64
N VAL A 78 0.31 -4.88 3.13
CA VAL A 78 -0.14 -3.52 3.43
C VAL A 78 -0.74 -2.90 2.19
N ILE A 79 -2.00 -2.50 2.32
CA ILE A 79 -2.77 -1.82 1.27
C ILE A 79 -2.72 -0.32 1.57
N THR A 80 -2.16 0.45 0.65
CA THR A 80 -2.03 1.91 0.77
C THR A 80 -2.92 2.58 -0.29
N PRO A 81 -4.23 2.75 -0.04
CA PRO A 81 -5.11 3.41 -0.99
C PRO A 81 -4.79 4.90 -1.07
N ASN A 82 -5.10 5.54 -2.20
CA ASN A 82 -4.95 6.98 -2.35
C ASN A 82 -6.09 7.71 -1.63
N TRP A 83 -5.81 8.36 -0.49
CA TRP A 83 -6.78 9.13 0.33
C TRP A 83 -6.32 10.56 0.55
N VAL A 84 -6.46 11.39 -0.47
CA VAL A 84 -5.96 12.78 -0.39
C VAL A 84 -6.92 13.68 0.40
N GLN A 85 -8.22 13.65 0.09
CA GLN A 85 -9.23 14.56 0.68
C GLN A 85 -10.63 13.93 0.61
N GLY A 86 -11.59 14.45 1.39
CA GLY A 86 -12.98 13.98 1.46
C GLY A 86 -13.84 14.27 0.22
N LYS A 87 -13.39 13.83 -0.97
CA LYS A 87 -14.12 13.93 -2.24
C LYS A 87 -14.79 12.59 -2.58
N LYS A 88 -15.75 12.61 -3.49
CA LYS A 88 -16.40 11.38 -3.99
C LYS A 88 -15.42 10.58 -4.85
N PRO A 89 -15.46 9.23 -4.84
CA PRO A 89 -14.60 8.39 -5.68
C PRO A 89 -14.69 8.70 -7.17
N SER A 90 -15.86 9.15 -7.65
CA SER A 90 -16.10 9.53 -9.05
C SER A 90 -15.21 10.68 -9.56
N THR A 91 -14.52 11.40 -8.67
CA THR A 91 -13.56 12.45 -9.07
C THR A 91 -12.17 11.88 -9.41
N GLY A 92 -11.90 10.61 -9.09
CA GLY A 92 -10.58 9.98 -9.21
C GLY A 92 -9.57 10.42 -8.15
N ILE A 93 -9.98 11.28 -7.20
CA ILE A 93 -9.09 11.81 -6.15
C ILE A 93 -8.94 10.80 -5.00
N VAL A 94 -9.97 10.00 -4.75
CA VAL A 94 -9.96 8.92 -3.76
C VAL A 94 -10.42 7.63 -4.40
N VAL A 95 -9.96 6.50 -3.86
CA VAL A 95 -10.43 5.16 -4.22
C VAL A 95 -11.94 5.02 -3.87
N GLY A 96 -12.64 4.00 -4.36
CA GLY A 96 -13.99 3.65 -3.90
C GLY A 96 -13.97 2.70 -2.69
N PRO A 97 -14.98 2.70 -1.81
CA PRO A 97 -15.10 1.72 -0.73
C PRO A 97 -15.12 0.26 -1.23
N GLU A 98 -15.85 -0.04 -2.29
CA GLU A 98 -15.95 -1.40 -2.83
C GLU A 98 -14.67 -1.82 -3.57
N SER A 99 -13.99 -0.88 -4.21
CA SER A 99 -12.65 -1.08 -4.77
C SER A 99 -11.64 -1.46 -3.69
N LEU A 100 -11.65 -0.78 -2.54
CA LEU A 100 -10.84 -1.19 -1.39
C LEU A 100 -11.22 -2.59 -0.92
N ARG A 101 -12.53 -2.87 -0.77
CA ARG A 101 -13.02 -4.17 -0.33
C ARG A 101 -12.51 -5.29 -1.22
N GLN A 102 -12.57 -5.11 -2.54
CA GLN A 102 -12.11 -6.11 -3.49
C GLN A 102 -10.61 -6.40 -3.33
N VAL A 103 -9.79 -5.36 -3.17
CA VAL A 103 -8.34 -5.53 -2.95
C VAL A 103 -8.04 -6.21 -1.61
N ILE A 104 -8.81 -5.92 -0.56
CA ILE A 104 -8.69 -6.62 0.73
C ILE A 104 -8.99 -8.11 0.56
N ARG A 105 -10.07 -8.46 -0.14
CA ARG A 105 -10.46 -9.85 -0.38
C ARG A 105 -9.43 -10.58 -1.21
N PHE A 106 -8.99 -9.99 -2.32
CA PHE A 106 -7.89 -10.52 -3.12
C PHE A 106 -6.63 -10.78 -2.29
N ALA A 107 -6.26 -9.85 -1.40
CA ALA A 107 -5.10 -10.03 -0.53
C ALA A 107 -5.30 -11.18 0.48
N LYS A 108 -6.49 -11.33 1.06
CA LYS A 108 -6.85 -12.42 1.97
C LYS A 108 -6.85 -13.78 1.30
N ASP A 109 -7.25 -13.87 0.03
CA ASP A 109 -7.27 -15.12 -0.73
C ASP A 109 -5.87 -15.72 -0.90
N GLY A 110 -4.82 -14.89 -0.87
CA GLY A 110 -3.42 -15.34 -0.79
C GLY A 110 -3.00 -15.92 0.58
N ASN A 111 -3.93 -16.00 1.53
CA ASN A 111 -3.75 -16.45 2.91
C ASN A 111 -2.51 -15.89 3.64
N PRO A 112 -2.23 -14.56 3.57
CA PRO A 112 -1.07 -13.97 4.24
C PRO A 112 -1.24 -14.03 5.76
N LYS A 113 -0.12 -13.92 6.47
CA LYS A 113 -0.10 -13.86 7.94
C LYS A 113 -0.91 -12.68 8.49
N ARG A 114 -0.91 -11.54 7.79
CA ARG A 114 -1.63 -10.32 8.18
C ARG A 114 -1.94 -9.48 6.95
N VAL A 115 -3.10 -8.83 6.94
CA VAL A 115 -3.46 -7.78 5.98
C VAL A 115 -3.75 -6.52 6.79
N VAL A 116 -3.23 -5.37 6.36
CA VAL A 116 -3.44 -4.07 7.01
C VAL A 116 -3.76 -3.03 5.95
N VAL A 117 -4.75 -2.17 6.22
CA VAL A 117 -4.92 -0.93 5.46
C VAL A 117 -4.10 0.14 6.16
N ALA A 118 -3.09 0.68 5.49
CA ALA A 118 -2.26 1.73 6.07
C ALA A 118 -2.20 2.93 5.13
N THR A 119 -2.77 4.05 5.54
CA THR A 119 -2.67 5.31 4.80
C THR A 119 -2.94 6.51 5.70
N GLY A 120 -2.53 7.69 5.25
CA GLY A 120 -2.83 8.96 5.89
C GLY A 120 -3.62 9.86 4.93
N SER A 121 -4.36 10.82 5.47
CA SER A 121 -4.97 11.88 4.68
C SER A 121 -3.93 12.87 4.16
N GLY A 122 -4.15 13.40 2.95
CA GLY A 122 -3.34 14.50 2.42
C GLY A 122 -3.76 15.87 2.96
N GLU A 123 -5.02 15.98 3.41
CA GLU A 123 -5.64 17.18 3.95
C GLU A 123 -6.63 16.82 5.05
N GLY A 124 -6.69 17.59 6.14
CA GLY A 124 -7.63 17.36 7.23
C GLY A 124 -7.30 16.15 8.11
N SER A 125 -8.30 15.67 8.86
CA SER A 125 -8.16 14.50 9.73
C SER A 125 -8.41 13.20 8.95
N THR A 126 -7.48 12.24 9.06
CA THR A 126 -7.60 10.92 8.42
C THR A 126 -8.90 10.21 8.85
N LEU A 127 -9.25 10.31 10.13
CA LEU A 127 -10.44 9.67 10.71
C LEU A 127 -11.75 10.27 10.18
N GLU A 128 -11.81 11.59 10.03
CA GLU A 128 -12.98 12.29 9.52
C GLU A 128 -13.25 11.92 8.06
N ILE A 129 -12.19 11.89 7.25
CA ILE A 129 -12.28 11.48 5.84
C ILE A 129 -12.68 10.01 5.73
N MET A 130 -12.11 9.14 6.56
CA MET A 130 -12.44 7.71 6.59
C MET A 130 -13.94 7.49 6.83
N THR A 131 -14.51 8.23 7.77
CA THR A 131 -15.94 8.18 8.11
C THR A 131 -16.80 8.77 7.00
N ALA A 132 -16.40 9.90 6.43
CA ALA A 132 -17.18 10.60 5.40
C ALA A 132 -17.29 9.81 4.08
N VAL A 133 -16.25 9.06 3.71
CA VAL A 133 -16.22 8.28 2.46
C VAL A 133 -16.72 6.83 2.67
N GLY A 134 -16.86 6.39 3.94
CA GLY A 134 -17.44 5.09 4.29
C GLY A 134 -16.45 3.93 4.34
N TYR A 135 -15.17 4.21 4.50
CA TYR A 135 -14.11 3.20 4.57
C TYR A 135 -14.03 2.52 5.94
N ASP A 136 -14.40 3.25 6.99
CA ASP A 136 -14.56 2.72 8.34
C ASP A 136 -15.45 1.47 8.34
N LYS A 137 -16.53 1.49 7.55
CA LYS A 137 -17.43 0.36 7.36
C LYS A 137 -16.73 -0.81 6.69
N ILE A 138 -16.01 -0.59 5.58
CA ILE A 138 -15.28 -1.65 4.86
C ILE A 138 -14.24 -2.30 5.77
N ILE A 139 -13.44 -1.48 6.46
CA ILE A 139 -12.39 -1.94 7.38
C ILE A 139 -13.00 -2.80 8.50
N LYS A 140 -14.11 -2.34 9.08
CA LYS A 140 -14.82 -3.05 10.14
C LYS A 140 -15.46 -4.35 9.66
N GLU A 141 -16.18 -4.32 8.54
CA GLU A 141 -16.87 -5.48 7.96
C GLU A 141 -15.90 -6.56 7.50
N GLU A 142 -14.76 -6.15 6.94
CA GLU A 142 -13.69 -7.07 6.55
C GLU A 142 -12.80 -7.47 7.75
N GLY A 143 -13.01 -6.92 8.94
CA GLY A 143 -12.25 -7.27 10.15
C GLY A 143 -10.74 -7.05 10.00
N ILE A 144 -10.35 -6.00 9.28
CA ILE A 144 -8.95 -5.66 8.99
C ILE A 144 -8.47 -4.51 9.87
N GLU A 145 -7.19 -4.53 10.21
CA GLU A 145 -6.54 -3.45 10.94
C GLU A 145 -6.34 -2.21 10.06
N PHE A 146 -6.55 -1.04 10.66
CA PHE A 146 -6.22 0.25 10.05
C PHE A 146 -5.08 0.94 10.80
N ILE A 147 -4.09 1.42 10.05
CA ILE A 147 -2.97 2.22 10.57
C ILE A 147 -2.94 3.57 9.86
N ASP A 148 -3.09 4.65 10.64
CA ASP A 148 -2.95 6.01 10.11
C ASP A 148 -1.47 6.35 9.91
N LEU A 149 -1.05 6.52 8.66
CA LEU A 149 0.35 6.83 8.36
C LEU A 149 0.77 8.24 8.83
N ASN A 150 -0.19 9.14 9.09
CA ASN A 150 0.10 10.46 9.65
C ASN A 150 0.35 10.43 11.17
N SER A 151 0.11 9.28 11.80
CA SER A 151 0.20 9.11 13.25
C SER A 151 1.28 8.09 13.62
N GLY A 152 2.05 8.40 14.66
CA GLY A 152 3.10 7.51 15.16
C GLY A 152 2.53 6.21 15.78
N PRO A 153 3.41 5.26 16.18
CA PRO A 153 4.85 5.45 16.32
C PRO A 153 5.62 5.30 15.00
N PHE A 154 6.61 6.18 14.81
CA PHE A 154 7.54 6.13 13.68
C PHE A 154 8.84 5.41 14.05
N LYS A 155 9.53 4.89 13.04
CA LYS A 155 10.90 4.41 13.08
C LYS A 155 11.69 5.13 11.98
N GLU A 156 12.84 5.65 12.34
CA GLU A 156 13.78 6.22 11.37
C GLU A 156 14.53 5.10 10.63
N ILE A 157 14.70 5.29 9.33
CA ILE A 157 15.48 4.42 8.45
C ILE A 157 16.50 5.29 7.73
N GLU A 158 17.77 4.91 7.82
CA GLU A 158 18.85 5.52 7.05
C GLU A 158 18.73 5.18 5.56
N LEU A 159 18.94 6.19 4.73
CA LEU A 159 18.91 6.09 3.29
C LEU A 159 20.34 6.15 2.75
N SER A 160 20.64 5.33 1.75
CA SER A 160 21.87 5.46 0.96
C SER A 160 21.78 6.65 -0.01
N HIS A 161 21.51 7.84 0.50
CA HIS A 161 21.40 9.07 -0.28
C HIS A 161 21.81 10.26 0.58
N ASN A 162 22.37 11.31 -0.02
CA ASN A 162 22.90 12.43 0.76
C ASN A 162 21.82 13.43 1.19
N SER A 163 20.68 13.46 0.51
CA SER A 163 19.56 14.35 0.86
C SER A 163 18.23 13.84 0.31
N PRO A 164 17.30 13.33 1.14
CA PRO A 164 17.47 13.10 2.58
C PRO A 164 18.38 11.89 2.86
N SER A 165 19.11 11.92 3.98
CA SER A 165 19.97 10.82 4.47
C SER A 165 19.24 9.82 5.37
N ALA A 166 18.04 10.16 5.82
CA ALA A 166 17.17 9.27 6.58
C ALA A 166 15.70 9.64 6.32
N THR A 167 14.79 8.73 6.64
CA THR A 167 13.35 8.97 6.56
C THR A 167 12.60 8.23 7.67
N SER A 168 11.51 8.83 8.14
CA SER A 168 10.62 8.22 9.14
C SER A 168 9.55 7.39 8.45
N VAL A 169 9.34 6.17 8.92
CA VAL A 169 8.26 5.28 8.47
C VAL A 169 7.46 4.76 9.67
N ASN A 170 6.17 4.47 9.50
CA ASN A 170 5.35 3.89 10.56
C ASN A 170 5.84 2.49 10.94
N LYS A 171 5.80 2.17 12.24
CA LYS A 171 6.03 0.80 12.71
C LYS A 171 4.77 -0.03 12.44
N LEU A 172 4.97 -1.20 11.82
CA LEU A 172 3.92 -2.19 11.53
C LEU A 172 4.09 -3.42 12.39
#